data_AF-A0A959CDC7-F1
#
_entry.id   AF-A0A959CDC7-F1
#
_cell.length_a   1.000
_cell.length_b   1.000
_cell.length_c   1.000
_cell.angle_alpha   90.00
_cell.angle_beta   90.00
_cell.angle_gamma   90.00
#
_symmetry.space_group_name_H-M   'P 1'
#
loop_
_entity.id
_entity.type
_entity.pdbx_description
1 polymer ?
#
loop_
_entity_poly.entity_id
_entity_poly.type
_entity_poly.pdbx_seq_one_letter_code
_entity_poly.pdbx_strand_id
1 'polypeptide(L)'
;EGLIQSVSTTITADLIDPLAGQRLGEGEQRAKRLATINKIVIVALAVVSALWSYDQLLHPNLSVGILAQNGVYAFFSAAFVPVLFGIFPKNTPKPAPIAASVAAVVIHFSVYYGGLTYYTSGTVRNPAVAAALAIVGSAVVGLAVHALAARNRNAATVESVHIKTEQ
;
A
#
# COMPACT_ATOMS: atom_id res chain seq x y z
N GLU A 1 -18.15 14.39 -6.67
CA GLU A 1 -17.01 15.19 -7.17
C GLU A 1 -15.76 15.06 -6.29
N GLY A 2 -15.83 15.35 -4.97
CA GLY A 2 -14.65 15.32 -4.09
C GLY A 2 -13.85 14.01 -4.04
N LEU A 3 -14.50 12.84 -4.09
CA LEU A 3 -13.80 11.54 -4.13
C LEU A 3 -13.03 11.33 -5.45
N ILE A 4 -13.64 11.67 -6.58
CA ILE A 4 -12.99 11.54 -7.89
C ILE A 4 -11.78 12.48 -7.97
N GLN A 5 -11.93 13.71 -7.49
CA GLN A 5 -10.86 14.69 -7.51
C GLN A 5 -9.70 14.31 -6.57
N SER A 6 -9.99 13.84 -5.35
CA SER A 6 -8.94 13.40 -4.42
C SER A 6 -8.16 12.21 -4.98
N VAL A 7 -8.86 11.17 -5.47
CA VAL A 7 -8.20 9.99 -6.05
C VAL A 7 -7.43 10.35 -7.32
N SER A 8 -7.98 11.19 -8.20
CA SER A 8 -7.27 11.58 -9.42
C SER A 8 -6.00 12.39 -9.14
N THR A 9 -6.06 13.29 -8.15
CA THR A 9 -4.88 14.04 -7.70
C THR A 9 -3.84 13.12 -7.06
N THR A 10 -4.23 12.18 -6.21
CA THR A 10 -3.31 11.18 -5.64
C THR A 10 -2.65 10.34 -6.74
N ILE A 11 -3.41 9.81 -7.70
CA ILE A 11 -2.84 9.06 -8.83
C ILE A 11 -1.87 9.93 -9.64
N THR A 12 -2.23 11.19 -9.90
CA THR A 12 -1.40 12.06 -10.74
C THR A 12 -0.13 12.51 -10.03
N ALA A 13 -0.25 13.03 -8.81
CA ALA A 13 0.85 13.64 -8.07
C ALA A 13 1.72 12.63 -7.33
N ASP A 14 1.13 11.55 -6.79
CA ASP A 14 1.86 10.61 -5.94
C ASP A 14 2.35 9.39 -6.71
N LEU A 15 1.72 9.06 -7.85
CA LEU A 15 2.09 7.90 -8.67
C LEU A 15 2.69 8.30 -10.03
N ILE A 16 1.97 9.06 -10.85
CA ILE A 16 2.41 9.35 -12.23
C ILE A 16 3.61 10.30 -12.24
N ASP A 17 3.57 11.40 -11.49
CA ASP A 17 4.63 12.41 -11.50
C ASP A 17 6.00 11.85 -11.03
N PRO A 18 6.11 11.08 -9.93
CA PRO A 18 7.38 10.50 -9.52
C PRO A 18 7.91 9.44 -10.50
N LEU A 19 7.04 8.69 -11.18
CA LEU A 19 7.42 7.64 -12.12
C LEU A 19 7.78 8.18 -13.52
N ALA A 20 7.13 9.24 -13.96
CA ALA A 20 7.29 9.82 -15.30
C ALA A 20 8.10 11.14 -15.29
N GLY A 21 8.53 11.63 -14.13
CA GLY A 21 9.02 12.99 -13.91
C GLY A 21 10.03 13.52 -14.93
N GLN A 22 11.04 12.73 -15.32
CA GLN A 22 12.04 13.15 -16.31
C GLN A 22 11.46 13.33 -17.73
N ARG A 23 10.31 12.71 -18.04
CA ARG A 23 9.64 12.78 -19.35
C ARG A 23 8.56 13.86 -19.43
N LEU A 24 8.22 14.47 -18.30
CA LEU A 24 7.14 15.46 -18.19
C LEU A 24 7.62 16.91 -18.46
N GLY A 25 8.92 17.13 -18.65
CA GLY A 25 9.50 18.46 -18.86
C GLY A 25 9.63 19.25 -17.56
N GLU A 26 9.94 20.54 -17.67
CA GLU A 26 10.20 21.42 -16.52
C GLU A 26 9.28 22.65 -16.50
N GLY A 27 9.14 23.26 -15.33
CA GLY A 27 8.39 24.51 -15.12
C GLY A 27 6.93 24.44 -15.59
N GLU A 28 6.51 25.44 -16.36
CA GLU A 28 5.13 25.61 -16.81
C GLU A 28 4.64 24.45 -17.71
N GLN A 29 5.54 23.85 -18.50
CA GLN A 29 5.17 22.73 -19.37
C GLN A 29 4.79 21.49 -18.57
N ARG A 30 5.50 21.22 -17.45
CA ARG A 30 5.17 20.12 -16.54
C ARG A 30 3.81 20.32 -15.89
N ALA A 31 3.54 21.54 -15.40
CA ALA A 31 2.25 21.88 -14.79
C ALA A 31 1.07 21.67 -15.77
N LYS A 32 1.21 22.11 -17.03
CA LYS A 32 0.21 21.88 -18.08
C LYS A 32 0.00 20.39 -18.37
N ARG A 33 1.07 19.61 -18.49
CA ARG A 33 0.99 18.15 -18.73
C ARG A 33 0.34 17.42 -17.57
N LEU A 34 0.73 17.72 -16.33
CA LEU A 34 0.11 17.12 -15.13
C LEU A 34 -1.38 17.46 -15.03
N ALA A 35 -1.78 18.68 -15.37
CA ALA A 35 -3.20 19.05 -15.41
C ALA A 35 -3.97 18.25 -16.48
N THR A 36 -3.38 18.04 -17.66
CA THR A 36 -3.98 17.19 -18.71
C THR A 36 -4.05 15.73 -18.26
N ILE A 37 -2.98 15.20 -17.65
CA ILE A 37 -2.96 13.83 -17.10
C ILE A 37 -4.06 13.67 -16.05
N ASN A 38 -4.21 14.61 -15.12
CA ASN A 38 -5.25 14.55 -14.10
C ASN A 38 -6.66 14.48 -14.73
N LYS A 39 -6.93 15.26 -15.79
CA LYS A 39 -8.19 15.18 -16.54
C LYS A 39 -8.38 13.80 -17.18
N ILE A 40 -7.33 13.22 -17.76
CA ILE A 40 -7.37 11.87 -18.33
C ILE A 40 -7.67 10.85 -17.24
N VAL A 41 -7.02 10.96 -16.07
CA VAL A 41 -7.27 10.07 -14.92
C VAL A 41 -8.72 10.19 -14.44
N ILE A 42 -9.29 11.40 -14.36
CA ILE A 42 -10.70 11.61 -14.02
C ILE A 42 -11.63 10.87 -14.98
N VAL A 43 -11.40 11.03 -16.29
CA VAL A 43 -12.19 10.35 -17.33
C VAL A 43 -12.04 8.83 -17.22
N ALA A 44 -10.81 8.34 -17.03
CA ALA A 44 -10.55 6.90 -16.86
C ALA A 44 -11.26 6.34 -15.62
N LEU A 45 -11.20 7.03 -14.48
CA LEU A 45 -11.91 6.65 -13.25
C LEU A 45 -13.43 6.64 -13.46
N ALA A 46 -13.98 7.62 -14.19
CA ALA A 46 -15.40 7.65 -14.53
C ALA A 46 -15.80 6.44 -15.36
N VAL A 47 -15.02 6.08 -16.39
CA VAL A 47 -15.27 4.90 -17.24
C VAL A 47 -15.19 3.62 -16.42
N VAL A 48 -14.11 3.41 -15.65
CA VAL A 48 -13.95 2.20 -14.81
C VAL A 48 -15.08 2.09 -13.79
N SER A 49 -15.45 3.19 -13.13
CA SER A 49 -16.55 3.19 -12.15
C SER A 49 -17.89 2.89 -12.80
N ALA A 50 -18.16 3.42 -14.00
CA ALA A 50 -19.40 3.15 -14.73
C ALA A 50 -19.48 1.69 -15.18
N LEU A 51 -18.39 1.14 -15.73
CA LEU A 51 -18.33 -0.27 -16.14
C LEU A 51 -18.51 -1.21 -14.94
N TRP A 52 -17.83 -0.93 -13.83
CA TRP A 52 -17.96 -1.73 -12.61
C TRP A 52 -19.37 -1.64 -12.02
N SER A 53 -19.95 -0.44 -12.00
CA SER A 53 -21.32 -0.23 -11.51
C SER A 53 -22.33 -0.99 -12.37
N TYR A 54 -22.14 -0.97 -13.69
CA TYR A 54 -22.97 -1.70 -14.64
C TYR A 54 -22.87 -3.22 -14.43
N ASP A 55 -21.66 -3.75 -14.26
CA ASP A 55 -21.46 -5.17 -13.95
C ASP A 55 -22.11 -5.58 -12.63
N GLN A 56 -22.01 -4.75 -11.58
CA GLN A 56 -22.68 -5.03 -10.30
C GLN A 56 -24.22 -5.05 -10.41
N LEU A 57 -24.79 -4.31 -11.37
CA LEU A 57 -26.24 -4.34 -11.63
C LEU A 57 -26.67 -5.63 -12.36
N LEU A 58 -25.86 -6.13 -13.30
CA LEU A 58 -26.15 -7.35 -14.04
C LEU A 58 -25.80 -8.63 -13.28
N HIS A 59 -24.67 -8.62 -12.55
CA HIS A 59 -24.10 -9.76 -11.85
C HIS A 59 -23.79 -9.39 -10.39
N PRO A 60 -24.81 -9.38 -9.51
CA PRO A 60 -24.62 -9.05 -8.10
C PRO A 60 -23.84 -10.17 -7.39
N ASN A 61 -22.51 -10.06 -7.39
CA ASN A 61 -21.60 -11.05 -6.80
C ASN A 61 -21.33 -10.81 -5.30
N LEU A 62 -21.37 -9.55 -4.84
CA LEU A 62 -21.17 -9.12 -3.45
C LEU A 62 -22.01 -7.88 -3.18
N SER A 63 -22.31 -7.60 -1.89
CA SER A 63 -22.81 -6.28 -1.53
C SER A 63 -21.76 -5.22 -1.87
N VAL A 64 -22.20 -4.11 -2.48
CA VAL A 64 -21.35 -2.94 -2.78
C VAL A 64 -20.59 -2.49 -1.53
N GLY A 65 -21.21 -2.60 -0.34
CA GLY A 65 -20.57 -2.29 0.94
C GLY A 65 -19.41 -3.22 1.28
N ILE A 66 -19.58 -4.54 1.09
CA ILE A 66 -18.52 -5.52 1.36
C ILE A 66 -17.37 -5.36 0.35
N LEU A 67 -17.69 -5.10 -0.92
CA LEU A 67 -16.70 -4.82 -1.95
C LEU A 67 -15.85 -3.58 -1.58
N ALA A 68 -16.51 -2.49 -1.21
CA ALA A 68 -15.84 -1.25 -0.80
C ALA A 68 -14.97 -1.48 0.45
N GLN A 69 -15.49 -2.16 1.47
CA GLN A 69 -14.76 -2.48 2.68
C GLN A 69 -13.52 -3.33 2.41
N ASN A 70 -13.61 -4.32 1.52
CA ASN A 70 -12.48 -5.18 1.20
C ASN A 70 -11.29 -4.38 0.64
N GLY A 71 -11.54 -3.45 -0.28
CA GLY A 71 -10.51 -2.57 -0.83
C GLY A 71 -9.95 -1.58 0.19
N VAL A 72 -10.83 -0.89 0.93
CA VAL A 72 -10.42 0.13 1.93
C VAL A 72 -9.61 -0.52 3.06
N TYR A 73 -9.99 -1.70 3.53
CA TYR A 73 -9.25 -2.40 4.58
C TYR A 73 -7.89 -2.92 4.10
N ALA A 74 -7.79 -3.39 2.85
CA ALA A 74 -6.50 -3.75 2.28
C ALA A 74 -5.56 -2.54 2.21
N PHE A 75 -6.06 -1.40 1.68
CA PHE A 75 -5.30 -0.16 1.60
C PHE A 75 -4.86 0.35 2.98
N PHE A 76 -5.80 0.41 3.94
CA PHE A 76 -5.51 0.82 5.31
C PHE A 76 -4.44 -0.07 5.95
N SER A 77 -4.58 -1.39 5.85
CA SER A 77 -3.62 -2.34 6.41
C SER A 77 -2.23 -2.18 5.81
N ALA A 78 -2.16 -1.94 4.50
CA ALA A 78 -0.90 -1.72 3.77
C ALA A 78 -0.18 -0.43 4.17
N ALA A 79 -0.91 0.61 4.57
CA ALA A 79 -0.34 1.91 4.95
C ALA A 79 -0.08 2.05 6.46
N PHE A 80 -0.87 1.37 7.30
CA PHE A 80 -0.87 1.58 8.75
C PHE A 80 0.49 1.30 9.39
N VAL A 81 1.05 0.09 9.19
CA VAL A 81 2.34 -0.30 9.78
C VAL A 81 3.51 0.57 9.27
N PRO A 82 3.63 0.87 7.97
CA PRO A 82 4.62 1.85 7.48
C PRO A 82 4.56 3.21 8.18
N VAL A 83 3.36 3.74 8.44
CA VAL A 83 3.19 5.00 9.18
C VAL A 83 3.74 4.88 10.60
N LEU A 84 3.45 3.79 11.31
CA LEU A 84 4.02 3.56 12.65
C LEU A 84 5.55 3.54 12.63
N PHE A 85 6.14 2.90 11.61
CA PHE A 85 7.59 2.88 11.38
C PHE A 85 8.20 4.25 11.06
N GLY A 86 7.40 5.18 10.54
CA GLY A 86 7.80 6.58 10.33
C GLY A 86 7.68 7.44 11.60
N ILE A 87 6.81 7.07 12.54
CA ILE A 87 6.51 7.86 13.75
C ILE A 87 7.36 7.43 14.96
N PHE A 88 7.43 6.12 15.27
CA PHE A 88 7.96 5.66 16.55
C PHE A 88 9.46 5.32 16.55
N PRO A 89 9.99 4.46 15.66
CA PRO A 89 11.39 4.08 15.70
C PRO A 89 12.29 5.13 15.04
N LYS A 90 13.42 5.44 15.68
CA LYS A 90 14.49 6.25 15.08
C LYS A 90 15.32 5.36 14.13
N ASN A 91 15.71 5.88 12.97
CA ASN A 91 16.56 5.19 11.99
C ASN A 91 15.97 3.88 11.43
N THR A 92 14.68 3.90 11.06
CA THR A 92 14.03 2.77 10.40
C THR A 92 14.66 2.49 9.02
N PRO A 93 15.18 1.28 8.77
CA PRO A 93 15.69 0.90 7.46
C PRO A 93 14.52 0.74 6.48
N LYS A 94 14.63 1.33 5.27
CA LYS A 94 13.58 1.31 4.23
C LYS A 94 12.96 -0.08 3.95
N PRO A 95 13.72 -1.20 3.96
CA PRO A 95 13.12 -2.52 3.74
C PRO A 95 12.05 -2.92 4.75
N ALA A 96 12.11 -2.44 5.99
CA ALA A 96 11.15 -2.81 7.04
C ALA A 96 9.70 -2.33 6.74
N PRO A 97 9.43 -1.03 6.51
CA PRO A 97 8.09 -0.58 6.15
C PRO A 97 7.64 -1.10 4.78
N ILE A 98 8.55 -1.29 3.81
CA ILE A 98 8.21 -1.89 2.51
C ILE A 98 7.73 -3.33 2.69
N ALA A 99 8.49 -4.15 3.41
CA ALA A 99 8.13 -5.54 3.68
C ALA A 99 6.81 -5.65 4.46
N ALA A 100 6.57 -4.77 5.43
CA ALA A 100 5.30 -4.70 6.15
C ALA A 100 4.13 -4.38 5.21
N SER A 101 4.26 -3.37 4.35
CA SER A 101 3.21 -2.98 3.40
C SER A 101 2.84 -4.12 2.44
N VAL A 102 3.86 -4.77 1.86
CA VAL A 102 3.65 -5.93 0.97
C VAL A 102 3.01 -7.09 1.73
N ALA A 103 3.51 -7.42 2.93
CA ALA A 103 2.97 -8.49 3.75
C ALA A 103 1.50 -8.25 4.12
N ALA A 104 1.10 -7.00 4.43
CA ALA A 104 -0.28 -6.67 4.73
C ALA A 104 -1.21 -6.98 3.55
N VAL A 105 -0.85 -6.56 2.32
CA VAL A 105 -1.64 -6.84 1.11
C VAL A 105 -1.77 -8.35 0.87
N VAL A 106 -0.65 -9.07 0.95
CA VAL A 106 -0.61 -10.52 0.74
C VAL A 106 -1.49 -11.22 1.78
N ILE A 107 -1.28 -10.97 3.07
CA ILE A 107 -2.03 -11.61 4.15
C ILE A 107 -3.52 -11.29 4.05
N HIS A 108 -3.89 -10.03 3.82
CA HIS A 108 -5.30 -9.61 3.71
C HIS A 108 -6.03 -10.41 2.63
N PHE A 109 -5.49 -10.41 1.40
CA PHE A 109 -6.15 -11.10 0.29
C PHE A 109 -6.02 -12.62 0.37
N SER A 110 -4.93 -13.16 0.92
CA SER A 110 -4.82 -14.60 1.19
C SER A 110 -5.88 -15.05 2.21
N VAL A 111 -6.06 -14.33 3.32
CA VAL A 111 -7.04 -14.68 4.35
C VAL A 111 -8.48 -14.52 3.84
N TYR A 112 -8.77 -13.43 3.13
CA TYR A 112 -10.11 -13.13 2.62
C TYR A 112 -10.52 -14.06 1.47
N TYR A 113 -9.68 -14.22 0.44
CA TYR A 113 -10.03 -15.02 -0.73
C TYR A 113 -9.77 -16.51 -0.53
N GLY A 114 -8.73 -16.87 0.21
CA GLY A 114 -8.42 -18.26 0.56
C GLY A 114 -9.30 -18.82 1.68
N GLY A 115 -10.14 -17.99 2.32
CA GLY A 115 -11.05 -18.45 3.37
C GLY A 115 -10.32 -19.10 4.55
N LEU A 116 -9.18 -18.55 4.95
CA LEU A 116 -8.25 -19.17 5.91
C LEU A 116 -8.73 -19.13 7.36
N THR A 117 -9.89 -18.52 7.63
CA THR A 117 -10.49 -18.45 8.96
C THR A 117 -11.96 -18.78 8.88
N TYR A 118 -12.55 -19.25 9.99
CA TYR A 118 -13.99 -19.47 10.10
C TYR A 118 -14.83 -18.28 9.61
N TYR A 119 -14.38 -17.05 9.87
CA TYR A 119 -15.06 -15.81 9.47
C TYR A 119 -14.84 -15.39 8.00
N THR A 120 -13.98 -16.09 7.26
CA THR A 120 -13.71 -15.84 5.84
C THR A 120 -14.01 -17.04 4.94
N SER A 121 -14.32 -18.22 5.49
CA SER A 121 -14.71 -19.41 4.70
C SER A 121 -16.20 -19.46 4.32
N GLY A 122 -17.06 -18.64 4.94
CA GLY A 122 -18.51 -18.66 4.73
C GLY A 122 -19.00 -17.99 3.44
N THR A 123 -20.31 -18.04 3.21
CA THR A 123 -21.00 -17.37 2.09
C THR A 123 -20.89 -15.85 2.17
N VAL A 124 -20.94 -15.29 3.39
CA VAL A 124 -20.61 -13.90 3.68
C VAL A 124 -19.26 -13.86 4.37
N ARG A 125 -18.26 -13.36 3.68
CA ARG A 125 -16.89 -13.25 4.19
C ARG A 125 -16.70 -11.93 4.92
N ASN A 126 -16.08 -11.95 6.09
CA ASN A 126 -15.80 -10.75 6.86
C ASN A 126 -14.42 -10.15 6.51
N PRO A 127 -14.34 -9.03 5.77
CA PRO A 127 -13.07 -8.43 5.40
C PRO A 127 -12.34 -7.79 6.58
N ALA A 128 -13.02 -7.49 7.70
CA ALA A 128 -12.40 -6.91 8.89
C ALA A 128 -11.47 -7.92 9.61
N VAL A 129 -11.81 -9.21 9.57
CA VAL A 129 -10.95 -10.27 10.14
C VAL A 129 -9.67 -10.42 9.33
N ALA A 130 -9.78 -10.39 8.00
CA ALA A 130 -8.62 -10.38 7.11
C ALA A 130 -7.71 -9.16 7.37
N ALA A 131 -8.30 -7.98 7.57
CA ALA A 131 -7.58 -6.75 7.87
C ALA A 131 -6.83 -6.81 9.21
N ALA A 132 -7.50 -7.30 10.26
CA ALA A 132 -6.88 -7.45 11.58
C ALA A 132 -5.66 -8.37 11.52
N LEU A 133 -5.79 -9.52 10.85
CA LEU A 133 -4.68 -10.46 10.66
C LEU A 133 -3.58 -9.87 9.77
N ALA A 134 -3.93 -9.09 8.75
CA ALA A 134 -2.97 -8.38 7.92
C ALA A 134 -2.16 -7.35 8.71
N ILE A 135 -2.79 -6.56 9.58
CA ILE A 135 -2.11 -5.58 10.44
C ILE A 135 -1.14 -6.28 11.41
N VAL A 136 -1.62 -7.32 12.11
CA VAL A 136 -0.76 -8.06 13.06
C VAL A 136 0.39 -8.76 12.33
N GLY A 137 0.10 -9.46 11.24
CA GLY A 137 1.11 -10.18 10.47
C GLY A 137 2.13 -9.25 9.81
N SER A 138 1.70 -8.12 9.25
CA SER A 138 2.61 -7.13 8.69
C SER A 138 3.48 -6.44 9.74
N ALA A 139 2.95 -6.20 10.95
CA ALA A 139 3.74 -5.70 12.06
C ALA A 139 4.85 -6.70 12.45
N VAL A 140 4.53 -7.99 12.53
CA VAL A 140 5.52 -9.05 12.79
C VAL A 140 6.61 -9.07 11.70
N VAL A 141 6.23 -9.06 10.43
CA VAL A 141 7.18 -9.04 9.31
C VAL A 141 8.06 -7.79 9.34
N GLY A 142 7.46 -6.61 9.51
CA GLY A 142 8.19 -5.35 9.56
C GLY A 142 9.18 -5.31 10.72
N LEU A 143 8.78 -5.77 11.91
CA LEU A 143 9.65 -5.83 13.08
C LEU A 143 10.78 -6.84 12.91
N ALA A 144 10.50 -8.01 12.31
CA ALA A 144 11.53 -9.00 12.01
C ALA A 144 12.58 -8.43 11.05
N VAL A 145 12.16 -7.79 9.95
CA VAL A 145 13.08 -7.15 9.00
C VAL A 145 13.87 -6.02 9.66
N HIS A 146 13.22 -5.20 10.50
CA HIS A 146 13.89 -4.14 11.26
C HIS A 146 14.99 -4.72 12.18
N ALA A 147 14.68 -5.77 12.93
CA ALA A 147 15.62 -6.42 13.85
C ALA A 147 16.81 -7.05 13.12
N LEU A 148 16.56 -7.75 12.01
CA LEU A 148 17.61 -8.33 11.17
C LEU A 148 18.54 -7.25 10.60
N ALA A 149 17.98 -6.15 10.11
CA ALA A 149 18.77 -5.03 9.60
C ALA A 149 19.60 -4.34 10.70
N ALA A 150 19.06 -4.20 11.92
CA ALA A 150 19.80 -3.67 13.06
C ALA A 150 21.00 -4.55 13.43
N ARG A 151 20.82 -5.88 13.38
CA ARG A 151 21.86 -6.85 13.67
C ARG A 151 23.03 -6.77 12.68
N ASN A 152 22.73 -6.65 11.39
CA ASN A 152 23.74 -6.53 10.34
C ASN A 152 24.57 -5.24 10.47
N ARG A 153 23.95 -4.12 10.87
CA ARG A 153 24.68 -2.86 11.11
C ARG A 153 25.68 -3.00 12.27
N ASN A 154 25.27 -3.64 13.36
CA ASN A 154 26.15 -3.82 14.51
C ASN A 154 27.35 -4.71 14.18
N ALA A 155 27.15 -5.77 13.39
CA ALA A 155 28.25 -6.64 12.94
C ALA A 155 29.28 -5.87 12.07
N ALA A 156 28.81 -5.08 11.11
CA ALA A 156 29.68 -4.27 10.25
C ALA A 156 30.49 -3.22 11.05
N THR A 157 29.88 -2.61 12.08
CA THR A 157 30.60 -1.68 12.95
C THR A 157 31.74 -2.37 13.70
N VAL A 158 31.52 -3.57 14.25
CA VAL A 158 32.55 -4.32 14.99
C VAL A 158 33.73 -4.70 14.09
N GLU A 159 33.47 -5.16 12.87
CA GLU A 159 34.51 -5.49 11.89
C GLU A 159 35.37 -4.26 11.52
N SER A 160 34.73 -3.10 11.29
CA SER A 160 35.45 -1.87 10.95
C SER A 160 36.32 -1.31 12.08
N VAL A 161 35.93 -1.52 13.34
CA VAL A 161 36.73 -1.15 14.51
C VAL A 161 37.96 -2.06 14.63
N HIS A 162 37.79 -3.37 14.38
CA HIS A 162 38.90 -4.32 14.47
C HIS A 162 40.00 -4.01 13.44
N ILE A 163 39.62 -3.75 12.18
CA ILE A 163 40.56 -3.39 11.11
C ILE A 163 41.39 -2.13 11.44
N LYS A 164 40.78 -1.13 12.10
CA LYS A 164 41.49 0.10 12.50
C LYS A 164 42.44 -0.07 13.69
N THR A 165 42.33 -1.16 14.45
CA THR A 165 43.19 -1.41 15.61
C THR A 165 44.43 -2.23 15.25
N GLU A 166 44.41 -2.89 14.08
CA GLU A 166 45.54 -3.68 13.54
C GLU A 166 46.44 -2.89 12.57
N GLN A 167 46.12 -1.61 12.30
CA GLN A 167 46.96 -0.67 11.54
C GLN A 167 47.59 0.37 12.46
#